data_AF-A0A146K8N1-F1
#
_entry.id   AF-A0A146K8N1-F1
#
_cell.length_a   1.000
_cell.length_b   1.000
_cell.length_c   1.000
_cell.angle_alpha   90.00
_cell.angle_beta   90.00
_cell.angle_gamma   90.00
#
_symmetry.space_group_name_H-M   'P 1'
#
loop_
_entity.id
_entity.type
_entity.pdbx_description
1 polymer ?
#
loop_
_entity_poly.entity_id
_entity_poly.type
_entity_poly.pdbx_seq_one_letter_code
_entity_poly.pdbx_strand_id
1 'polypeptide(L)'
;HLPPIILVPGIAASKLEALNKNTGEIDVAWMKPSKQLVQNACDYIWGQFNEDSGKYESFVKDYADVRHINGLTGCNCLLDSKLLEKLQVNIKFTNYFGKYIQHLIDDFGYEPNVNLFAFTYDWRQPVS
;
A
#
# COMPACT_ATOMS: atom_id res chain seq x y z
N HIS A 1 29.77 2.89 5.36
CA HIS A 1 28.30 2.94 5.56
C HIS A 1 27.66 3.46 4.28
N LEU A 2 26.68 2.73 3.75
CA LEU A 2 25.90 3.17 2.58
C LEU A 2 24.98 4.34 2.99
N PRO A 3 24.75 5.33 2.12
CA PRO A 3 23.83 6.43 2.40
C PRO A 3 22.39 5.89 2.51
N PRO A 4 21.55 6.39 3.44
CA PRO A 4 20.19 5.89 3.57
C PRO A 4 19.33 6.25 2.35
N ILE A 5 18.48 5.32 1.90
CA ILE A 5 17.51 5.50 0.82
C ILE A 5 16.10 5.46 1.40
N ILE A 6 15.24 6.40 1.01
CA ILE A 6 13.80 6.37 1.28
C ILE A 6 13.07 6.29 -0.08
N LEU A 7 12.34 5.20 -0.29
CA LEU A 7 11.48 5.03 -1.45
C LEU A 7 10.13 5.69 -1.19
N VAL A 8 9.70 6.58 -2.10
CA VAL A 8 8.38 7.21 -2.04
C VAL A 8 7.59 6.76 -3.28
N PRO A 9 6.47 6.04 -3.11
CA PRO A 9 5.67 5.55 -4.23
C PRO A 9 4.89 6.68 -4.91
N GLY A 10 4.55 6.48 -6.18
CA GLY A 10 3.58 7.32 -6.88
C GLY A 10 2.13 7.04 -6.46
N ILE A 11 1.19 7.71 -7.15
CA ILE A 11 -0.24 7.54 -6.93
C ILE A 11 -0.65 6.08 -7.14
N ALA A 12 -1.48 5.55 -6.25
CA ALA A 12 -1.97 4.16 -6.27
C ALA A 12 -0.88 3.07 -6.15
N ALA A 13 0.37 3.45 -5.87
CA ALA A 13 1.49 2.51 -5.82
C ALA A 13 1.90 2.12 -4.39
N SER A 14 1.00 2.30 -3.42
CA SER A 14 1.08 1.71 -2.09
C SER A 14 -0.26 1.17 -1.64
N LYS A 15 -0.23 0.11 -0.84
CA LYS A 15 -1.40 -0.56 -0.29
C LYS A 15 -2.15 0.33 0.70
N LEU A 16 -3.48 0.18 0.70
CA LEU A 16 -4.38 0.72 1.70
C LEU A 16 -5.13 -0.43 2.37
N GLU A 17 -5.35 -0.32 3.67
CA GLU A 17 -6.19 -1.22 4.46
C GLU A 17 -7.37 -0.46 5.07
N ALA A 18 -8.46 -1.16 5.31
CA ALA A 18 -9.64 -0.64 5.98
C ALA A 18 -9.80 -1.35 7.32
N LEU A 19 -9.74 -0.59 8.42
CA LEU A 19 -10.02 -1.06 9.76
C LEU A 19 -11.49 -0.78 10.08
N ASN A 20 -12.28 -1.84 10.27
CA ASN A 20 -13.67 -1.72 10.74
C ASN A 20 -13.68 -1.19 12.18
N LYS A 21 -14.36 -0.07 12.41
CA LYS A 21 -14.40 0.61 13.72
C LYS A 21 -15.22 -0.15 14.76
N ASN A 22 -16.16 -0.98 14.32
CA ASN A 22 -17.06 -1.73 15.19
C ASN A 22 -16.47 -3.09 15.59
N THR A 23 -15.82 -3.78 14.66
CA THR A 23 -15.30 -5.13 14.88
C THR A 23 -13.79 -5.19 15.13
N GLY A 24 -13.04 -4.15 14.74
CA GLY A 24 -11.58 -4.14 14.76
C GLY A 24 -10.95 -5.00 13.65
N GLU A 25 -11.75 -5.57 12.75
CA GLU A 25 -11.25 -6.38 11.63
C GLU A 25 -10.58 -5.50 10.58
N ILE A 26 -9.51 -6.01 9.98
CA ILE A 26 -8.77 -5.35 8.92
C ILE A 26 -9.03 -6.08 7.60
N ASP A 27 -9.46 -5.35 6.57
CA ASP A 27 -9.51 -5.84 5.18
C ASP A 27 -8.57 -5.03 4.29
N VAL A 28 -8.18 -5.62 3.16
CA VAL A 28 -7.35 -4.93 2.15
C VAL A 28 -8.26 -4.06 1.30
N ALA A 29 -8.17 -2.74 1.45
CA ALA A 29 -8.88 -1.79 0.60
C ALA A 29 -8.23 -1.72 -0.79
N TRP A 30 -6.89 -1.69 -0.85
CA TRP A 30 -6.08 -1.62 -2.06
C TRP A 30 -4.75 -2.35 -1.86
N MET A 31 -4.31 -3.30 -2.69
CA MET A 31 -4.99 -3.99 -3.77
C MET A 31 -5.26 -5.43 -3.33
N LYS A 32 -6.54 -5.79 -3.11
CA LYS A 32 -6.91 -7.15 -2.68
C LYS A 32 -6.62 -8.17 -3.80
N PRO A 33 -5.91 -9.28 -3.52
CA PRO A 33 -5.56 -10.31 -4.51
C PRO A 33 -6.76 -11.23 -4.81
N SER A 34 -7.88 -10.66 -5.24
CA SER A 34 -9.12 -11.40 -5.53
C SER A 34 -9.81 -10.84 -6.77
N LYS A 35 -10.77 -11.61 -7.33
CA LYS A 35 -11.65 -11.13 -8.40
C LYS A 35 -12.48 -9.91 -8.00
N GLN A 36 -12.54 -9.61 -6.71
CA GLN A 36 -13.26 -8.47 -6.13
C GLN A 36 -12.36 -7.25 -5.93
N LEU A 37 -11.16 -7.19 -6.52
CA LEU A 37 -10.27 -6.01 -6.40
C LEU A 37 -11.00 -4.69 -6.65
N VAL A 38 -11.75 -4.62 -7.75
CA VAL A 38 -12.52 -3.41 -8.11
C VAL A 38 -13.64 -3.17 -7.09
N GLN A 39 -14.34 -4.22 -6.66
CA GLN A 39 -15.42 -4.08 -5.68
C GLN A 39 -14.89 -3.59 -4.33
N ASN A 40 -13.80 -4.15 -3.81
CA ASN A 40 -13.17 -3.68 -2.57
C ASN A 40 -12.69 -2.23 -2.68
N ALA A 41 -12.17 -1.83 -3.85
CA ALA A 41 -11.82 -0.44 -4.09
C ALA A 41 -13.06 0.47 -4.06
N CYS A 42 -14.16 0.09 -4.71
CA CYS A 42 -15.42 0.83 -4.63
C CYS A 42 -15.98 0.86 -3.19
N ASP A 43 -15.91 -0.26 -2.48
CA ASP A 43 -16.50 -0.42 -1.15
C ASP A 43 -15.79 0.43 -0.10
N TYR A 44 -14.46 0.54 -0.15
CA TYR A 44 -13.68 1.23 0.88
C TYR A 44 -13.08 2.55 0.44
N ILE A 45 -12.72 2.71 -0.83
CA ILE A 45 -11.87 3.82 -1.28
C ILE A 45 -12.69 4.98 -1.82
N TRP A 46 -13.87 4.72 -2.41
CA TRP A 46 -14.74 5.75 -2.93
C TRP A 46 -15.25 6.69 -1.85
N GLY A 47 -15.50 7.92 -2.27
CA GLY A 47 -15.64 9.05 -1.39
C GLY A 47 -15.75 10.34 -2.17
N GLN A 48 -15.62 11.43 -1.44
CA GLN A 48 -15.72 12.77 -1.99
C GLN A 48 -14.74 13.70 -1.28
N PHE A 49 -14.43 14.82 -1.94
CA PHE A 49 -13.75 15.91 -1.29
C PHE A 49 -14.70 16.60 -0.31
N ASN A 50 -14.27 16.78 0.93
CA ASN A 50 -14.95 17.58 1.92
C ASN A 50 -14.34 18.98 1.92
N GLU A 51 -15.11 19.98 1.48
CA GLU A 51 -14.65 21.37 1.37
C GLU A 51 -14.36 22.00 2.74
N ASP A 52 -15.09 21.62 3.78
CA ASP A 52 -14.90 22.16 5.13
C ASP A 52 -13.58 21.68 5.75
N SER A 53 -13.25 20.40 5.54
CA SER A 53 -12.02 19.80 6.09
C SER A 53 -10.82 19.89 5.14
N GLY A 54 -11.04 20.20 3.86
CA GLY A 54 -10.02 20.22 2.82
C GLY A 54 -9.45 18.83 2.50
N LYS A 55 -10.15 17.75 2.87
CA LYS A 55 -9.66 16.37 2.76
C LYS A 55 -10.55 15.52 1.87
N TYR A 56 -9.95 14.50 1.28
CA TYR A 56 -10.73 13.44 0.67
C TYR A 56 -11.25 12.51 1.76
N GLU A 57 -12.55 12.26 1.77
CA GLU A 57 -13.22 11.41 2.74
C GLU A 57 -13.90 10.25 2.05
N SER A 58 -13.59 9.03 2.50
CA SER A 58 -14.25 7.83 1.98
C SER A 58 -15.71 7.81 2.47
N PHE A 59 -16.65 7.32 1.65
CA PHE A 59 -18.05 7.16 2.08
C PHE A 59 -18.19 6.22 3.28
N VAL A 60 -17.16 5.42 3.53
CA VAL A 60 -17.07 4.50 4.67
C VAL A 60 -16.61 5.13 5.97
N LYS A 61 -16.28 6.43 5.97
CA LYS A 61 -15.59 7.10 7.09
C LYS A 61 -16.25 6.89 8.46
N ASP A 62 -17.56 6.65 8.50
CA ASP A 62 -18.27 6.48 9.76
C ASP A 62 -18.13 5.06 10.34
N TYR A 63 -17.85 4.06 9.51
CA TYR A 63 -17.76 2.65 9.93
C TYR A 63 -16.38 2.00 9.71
N ALA A 64 -15.52 2.58 8.87
CA ALA A 64 -14.17 2.11 8.65
C ALA A 64 -13.16 3.27 8.60
N ASP A 65 -11.95 3.00 9.09
CA ASP A 65 -10.78 3.87 8.91
C ASP A 65 -9.89 3.31 7.79
N VAL A 66 -9.67 4.09 6.74
CA VAL A 66 -8.85 3.68 5.59
C VAL A 66 -7.49 4.31 5.70
N ARG A 67 -6.45 3.47 5.81
CA ARG A 67 -5.07 3.91 6.09
C ARG A 67 -4.07 3.19 5.20
N HIS A 68 -2.91 3.79 5.01
CA HIS A 68 -1.81 3.17 4.28
C HIS A 68 -1.10 2.12 5.14
N ILE A 69 -0.53 1.11 4.48
CA ILE A 69 0.39 0.18 5.13
C ILE A 69 1.79 0.77 5.08
N ASN A 70 2.44 0.87 6.25
CA ASN A 70 3.75 1.50 6.40
C ASN A 70 4.91 0.72 5.76
N GLY A 71 5.95 1.46 5.39
CA GLY A 71 7.25 0.91 5.03
C GLY A 71 7.25 0.09 3.75
N LEU A 72 8.30 -0.71 3.58
CA LEU A 72 8.53 -1.48 2.37
C LEU A 72 7.38 -2.46 2.07
N THR A 73 6.73 -3.01 3.09
CA THR A 73 5.56 -3.90 2.95
C THR A 73 4.39 -3.23 2.22
N GLY A 74 4.25 -1.91 2.38
CA GLY A 74 3.18 -1.16 1.74
C GLY A 74 3.38 -0.94 0.25
N CYS A 75 4.61 -1.03 -0.27
CA CYS A 75 4.93 -0.66 -1.66
C CYS A 75 5.91 -1.59 -2.40
N ASN A 76 6.39 -2.66 -1.78
CA ASN A 76 7.26 -3.64 -2.44
C ASN A 76 6.48 -4.42 -3.52
N CYS A 77 5.28 -4.86 -3.17
CA CYS A 77 4.37 -5.61 -4.00
C CYS A 77 2.96 -5.07 -3.76
N LEU A 78 2.14 -4.92 -4.81
CA LEU A 78 0.78 -4.40 -4.71
C LEU A 78 -0.25 -5.52 -4.48
N LEU A 79 -0.06 -6.71 -5.05
CA LEU A 79 -0.90 -7.89 -4.80
C LEU A 79 -0.09 -8.98 -4.09
N ASP A 80 -0.39 -9.21 -2.82
CA ASP A 80 0.20 -10.33 -2.08
C ASP A 80 -0.79 -11.49 -2.04
N SER A 81 -0.52 -12.55 -2.78
CA SER A 81 -1.23 -13.81 -2.59
C SER A 81 -0.30 -14.83 -1.97
N LYS A 82 -0.67 -15.32 -0.78
CA LYS A 82 -0.01 -16.47 -0.14
C LYS A 82 0.05 -17.70 -1.06
N LEU A 83 -0.91 -17.83 -1.98
CA LEU A 83 -0.92 -18.89 -2.98
C LEU A 83 0.09 -18.62 -4.10
N LEU A 84 0.21 -17.37 -4.57
CA LEU A 84 1.19 -17.00 -5.60
C LEU A 84 2.62 -17.05 -5.07
N GLU A 85 2.85 -16.70 -3.81
CA GLU A 85 4.13 -16.92 -3.12
C GLU A 85 4.50 -18.41 -3.09
N LYS A 86 3.56 -19.27 -2.69
CA LYS A 86 3.76 -20.73 -2.68
C LYS A 86 4.01 -21.32 -4.07
N LEU A 87 3.38 -20.76 -5.10
CA LEU A 87 3.51 -21.21 -6.47
C LEU A 87 4.69 -20.56 -7.21
N GLN A 88 5.46 -19.67 -6.55
CA GLN A 88 6.54 -18.88 -7.17
C GLN A 88 6.12 -18.15 -8.47
N VAL A 89 4.82 -17.86 -8.62
CA VAL A 89 4.30 -17.20 -9.81
C VAL A 89 4.55 -15.70 -9.64
N ASN A 90 5.67 -15.25 -10.19
CA ASN A 90 6.09 -13.86 -10.19
C ASN A 90 5.26 -13.07 -11.22
N ILE A 91 4.03 -12.68 -10.85
CA ILE A 91 3.19 -11.84 -11.70
C ILE A 91 3.87 -10.47 -11.83
N LYS A 92 4.48 -10.21 -12.99
CA LYS A 92 5.26 -8.99 -13.28
C LYS A 92 4.49 -7.67 -13.05
N PHE A 93 3.16 -7.70 -12.94
CA PHE A 93 2.30 -6.54 -12.70
C PHE A 93 2.20 -6.13 -11.22
N THR A 94 2.62 -6.98 -10.28
CA THR A 94 2.39 -6.76 -8.85
C THR A 94 3.66 -6.32 -8.13
N ASN A 95 4.81 -6.43 -8.77
CA ASN A 95 6.11 -6.10 -8.22
C ASN A 95 6.46 -4.64 -8.54
N TYR A 96 6.06 -3.72 -7.65
CA TYR A 96 6.29 -2.28 -7.83
C TYR A 96 7.74 -1.91 -7.51
N PHE A 97 8.09 -1.77 -6.23
CA PHE A 97 9.49 -1.57 -5.84
C PHE A 97 10.26 -2.87 -5.61
N GLY A 98 9.61 -4.03 -5.53
CA GLY A 98 10.24 -5.28 -5.06
C GLY A 98 11.52 -5.65 -5.81
N LYS A 99 11.56 -5.55 -7.14
CA LYS A 99 12.80 -5.80 -7.92
C LYS A 99 13.89 -4.78 -7.64
N TYR A 100 13.52 -3.52 -7.47
CA TYR A 100 14.48 -2.46 -7.18
C TYR A 100 15.04 -2.61 -5.76
N ILE A 101 14.19 -2.93 -4.78
CA ILE A 101 14.58 -3.30 -3.42
C ILE A 101 15.54 -4.49 -3.45
N GLN A 102 15.20 -5.55 -4.19
CA GLN A 102 16.04 -6.74 -4.30
C GLN A 102 17.41 -6.42 -4.92
N HIS A 103 17.43 -5.60 -5.97
CA HIS A 103 18.67 -5.12 -6.59
C HIS A 103 19.54 -4.32 -5.61
N LEU A 104 18.95 -3.42 -4.82
CA LEU A 104 19.67 -2.67 -3.78
C LEU A 104 20.23 -3.60 -2.70
N ILE A 105 19.51 -4.65 -2.31
CA ILE A 105 19.97 -5.62 -1.32
C ILE A 105 21.11 -6.47 -1.88
N ASP A 106 20.88 -7.15 -3.02
CA ASP A 106 21.78 -8.17 -3.54
C ASP A 106 23.07 -7.58 -4.10
N ASP A 107 22.97 -6.46 -4.81
CA ASP A 107 24.09 -5.91 -5.58
C ASP A 107 24.85 -4.83 -4.81
N PHE A 108 24.20 -4.18 -3.84
CA PHE A 108 24.79 -3.06 -3.10
C PHE A 108 24.85 -3.26 -1.58
N GLY A 109 24.21 -4.28 -1.02
CA GLY A 109 24.26 -4.58 0.42
C GLY A 109 23.40 -3.65 1.28
N TYR A 110 22.32 -3.10 0.74
CA TYR A 110 21.33 -2.38 1.54
C TYR A 110 20.55 -3.33 2.46
N GLU A 111 20.17 -2.83 3.64
CA GLU A 111 19.44 -3.54 4.68
C GLU A 111 18.07 -2.87 4.91
N PRO A 112 16.96 -3.60 4.67
CA PRO A 112 15.62 -3.13 4.97
C PRO A 112 15.47 -2.62 6.40
N ASN A 113 14.87 -1.45 6.56
CA ASN A 113 14.65 -0.76 7.84
C ASN A 113 15.92 -0.34 8.61
N VAL A 114 17.10 -0.44 7.99
CA VAL A 114 18.38 0.05 8.56
C VAL A 114 18.94 1.20 7.72
N ASN A 115 19.06 1.00 6.40
CA ASN A 115 19.49 2.04 5.45
C ASN A 115 18.67 2.02 4.15
N LEU A 116 17.64 1.17 4.07
CA LEU A 116 16.65 1.15 2.99
C LEU A 116 15.25 1.20 3.60
N PHE A 117 14.52 2.27 3.30
CA PHE A 117 13.21 2.57 3.85
C PHE A 117 12.20 2.82 2.74
N ALA A 118 10.91 2.84 3.11
CA ALA A 118 9.88 3.42 2.26
C ALA A 118 8.93 4.28 3.08
N PHE A 119 8.48 5.38 2.46
CA PHE A 119 7.47 6.27 2.99
C PHE A 119 6.21 6.12 2.16
N THR A 120 5.26 5.35 2.68
CA THR A 120 3.94 5.18 2.08
C THR A 120 2.98 6.21 2.65
N TYR A 121 1.95 6.53 1.89
CA TYR A 121 0.96 7.55 2.26
C TYR A 121 -0.40 7.18 1.69
N ASP A 122 -1.46 7.81 2.20
CA ASP A 122 -2.76 7.77 1.54
C ASP A 122 -2.72 8.68 0.32
N TRP A 123 -2.44 8.08 -0.84
CA TRP A 123 -2.27 8.76 -2.12
C TRP A 123 -3.54 9.44 -2.67
N ARG A 124 -4.67 9.32 -1.96
CA ARG A 124 -5.91 10.05 -2.24
C ARG A 124 -5.95 11.42 -1.60
N GLN A 125 -5.13 11.63 -0.57
CA GLN A 125 -5.05 12.90 0.12
C GLN A 125 -4.18 13.88 -0.67
N PRO A 126 -4.49 15.18 -0.62
CA PRO A 126 -3.58 16.20 -1.12
C PRO A 126 -2.27 16.16 -0.33
N VAL A 127 -1.16 16.49 -0.99
CA VAL A 127 0.11 16.71 -0.32
C VAL A 127 0.01 18.08 0.38
N SER A 128 -0.28 18.06 1.68
CA SER A 128 -0.33 19.26 2.55
C SER A 128 0.87 19.32 3.46
#